data_AF-A0A968U1A9-F1
#
_entry.id   AF-A0A968U1A9-F1
#
_cell.length_a   1.000
_cell.length_b   1.000
_cell.length_c   1.000
_cell.angle_alpha   90.00
_cell.angle_beta   90.00
_cell.angle_gamma   90.00
#
_symmetry.space_group_name_H-M   'P 1'
#
loop_
_entity.id
_entity.type
_entity.pdbx_description
1 polymer ?
#
loop_
_entity_poly.entity_id
_entity_poly.type
_entity_poly.pdbx_seq_one_letter_code
_entity_poly.pdbx_strand_id
1 'polypeptide(L)'
;MITANSNFRENLIKRGIPADKITVVNNVADPRIFNRSAYEHLRQRTDDRFTLIYPGTIAHRYGLDVAIRALPLLVKQMPHIRLLIIGTRVAYVDELAALAEQLGVAAYVGVSPGDSGARSSGADGAGGHWIYPPM
;
A
#
# COMPACT_ATOMS: atom_id res chain seq x y z
N MET A 1 -30.17 -7.14 -5.37
CA MET A 1 -28.75 -7.38 -5.00
C MET A 1 -28.07 -6.03 -4.86
N ILE A 2 -27.21 -5.86 -3.85
CA ILE A 2 -26.47 -4.61 -3.61
C ILE A 2 -24.98 -4.86 -3.86
N THR A 3 -24.28 -3.91 -4.47
CA THR A 3 -22.82 -3.99 -4.70
C THR A 3 -22.14 -2.64 -4.48
N ALA A 4 -20.82 -2.65 -4.26
CA ALA A 4 -20.06 -1.51 -3.77
C ALA A 4 -19.50 -0.57 -4.87
N ASN A 5 -19.55 -0.96 -6.16
CA ASN A 5 -19.09 -0.13 -7.27
C ASN A 5 -19.67 -0.59 -8.62
N SER A 6 -19.52 0.25 -9.65
CA SER A 6 -20.00 0.01 -11.01
C SER A 6 -19.31 -1.17 -11.70
N ASN A 7 -18.00 -1.36 -11.51
CA ASN A 7 -17.24 -2.46 -12.11
C ASN A 7 -17.78 -3.82 -11.66
N PHE A 8 -18.17 -3.95 -10.39
CA PHE A 8 -18.80 -5.16 -9.87
C PHE A 8 -20.19 -5.35 -10.45
N ARG A 9 -20.98 -4.28 -10.61
CA ARG A 9 -22.28 -4.35 -11.31
C ARG A 9 -22.11 -4.89 -12.73
N GLU A 10 -21.15 -4.38 -13.49
CA GLU A 10 -20.88 -4.86 -14.85
C GLU A 10 -20.47 -6.34 -14.87
N ASN A 11 -19.60 -6.75 -13.96
CA ASN A 11 -19.19 -8.15 -13.84
C ASN A 11 -20.36 -9.07 -13.47
N LEU A 12 -21.31 -8.60 -12.66
CA LEU A 12 -22.50 -9.37 -12.27
C LEU A 12 -23.51 -9.47 -13.41
N ILE A 13 -23.67 -8.41 -14.22
CA ILE A 13 -24.50 -8.45 -15.44
C ILE A 13 -23.92 -9.45 -16.44
N LYS A 14 -22.60 -9.44 -16.66
CA LYS A 14 -21.90 -10.41 -17.52
C LYS A 14 -22.09 -11.87 -17.05
N ARG A 15 -22.38 -12.07 -15.76
CA ARG A 15 -22.69 -13.37 -15.15
C ARG A 15 -24.17 -13.73 -15.18
N GLY A 16 -25.01 -12.93 -15.84
CA GLY A 16 -26.44 -13.22 -16.07
C GLY A 16 -27.40 -12.60 -15.06
N ILE A 17 -26.96 -11.73 -14.15
CA ILE A 17 -27.87 -11.04 -13.24
C ILE A 17 -28.53 -9.84 -13.95
N PRO A 18 -29.88 -9.77 -14.00
CA PRO A 18 -30.57 -8.64 -14.63
C PRO A 18 -30.18 -7.31 -14.02
N ALA A 19 -29.90 -6.33 -14.89
CA ALA A 19 -29.32 -5.04 -14.53
C ALA A 19 -30.21 -4.18 -13.61
N ASP A 20 -31.52 -4.35 -13.72
CA ASP A 20 -32.59 -3.75 -12.91
C ASP A 20 -32.68 -4.34 -11.49
N LYS A 21 -32.09 -5.51 -11.26
CA LYS A 21 -32.00 -6.15 -9.94
C LYS A 21 -30.72 -5.80 -9.17
N ILE A 22 -29.86 -4.94 -9.71
CA ILE A 22 -28.58 -4.55 -9.12
C ILE A 22 -28.56 -3.07 -8.77
N THR A 23 -28.47 -2.77 -7.49
CA THR A 23 -28.26 -1.42 -6.97
C THR A 23 -26.80 -1.25 -6.56
N VAL A 24 -26.16 -0.17 -7.00
CA VAL A 24 -24.81 0.20 -6.55
C VAL A 24 -24.95 1.15 -5.37
N VAL A 25 -24.25 0.83 -4.28
CA VAL A 25 -24.11 1.70 -3.11
C VAL A 25 -22.62 1.77 -2.82
N ASN A 26 -21.99 2.91 -3.13
CA ASN A 26 -20.56 3.08 -2.94
C ASN A 26 -20.17 3.08 -1.46
N ASN A 27 -19.09 2.37 -1.14
CA ASN A 27 -18.45 2.52 0.16
C ASN A 27 -17.83 3.92 0.24
N VAL A 28 -18.07 4.62 1.35
CA VAL A 28 -17.48 5.93 1.64
C VAL A 28 -16.59 5.82 2.87
N ALA A 29 -15.52 6.61 2.90
CA ALA A 29 -14.65 6.70 4.06
C ALA A 29 -15.34 7.46 5.19
N ASP A 30 -15.13 7.02 6.44
CA ASP A 30 -15.63 7.75 7.62
C ASP A 30 -14.81 9.04 7.81
N PRO A 31 -15.42 10.23 7.68
CA PRO A 31 -14.69 11.49 7.80
C PRO A 31 -14.15 11.74 9.22
N ARG A 32 -14.63 11.02 10.24
CA ARG A 32 -14.10 11.09 11.61
C ARG A 32 -12.75 10.39 11.74
N ILE A 33 -12.48 9.43 10.86
CA ILE A 33 -11.22 8.67 10.79
C ILE A 33 -10.31 9.29 9.73
N PHE A 34 -10.84 9.56 8.53
CA PHE A 34 -10.10 10.10 7.40
C PHE A 34 -10.20 11.63 7.33
N ASN A 35 -9.79 12.30 8.40
CA ASN A 35 -9.75 13.75 8.47
C ASN A 35 -8.34 14.29 8.22
N ARG A 36 -8.09 14.80 7.01
CA ARG A 36 -6.78 15.35 6.64
C ARG A 36 -6.30 16.47 7.56
N SER A 37 -7.18 17.38 8.00
CA SER A 37 -6.77 18.53 8.83
C SER A 37 -6.30 18.11 10.22
N ALA A 38 -6.87 17.03 10.77
CA ALA A 38 -6.46 16.49 12.06
C ALA A 38 -5.00 16.02 12.10
N TYR A 39 -4.40 15.72 10.95
CA TYR A 39 -3.04 15.21 10.83
C TYR A 39 -2.05 16.22 10.21
N GLU A 40 -2.42 17.50 10.09
CA GLU A 40 -1.53 18.53 9.52
C GLU A 40 -0.22 18.68 10.28
N HIS A 41 -0.24 18.55 11.60
CA HIS A 41 0.95 18.60 12.45
C HIS A 41 1.96 17.47 12.16
N LEU A 42 1.50 16.35 11.59
CA LEU A 42 2.37 15.24 11.16
C LEU A 42 3.00 15.47 9.79
N ARG A 43 2.62 16.53 9.05
CA ARG A 43 3.17 16.86 7.71
C ARG A 43 4.58 17.45 7.77
N GLN A 44 5.35 17.20 8.82
CA GLN A 44 6.76 17.50 8.80
C GLN A 44 7.39 16.72 7.64
N ARG A 45 7.96 17.42 6.65
CA ARG A 45 8.68 16.79 5.54
C ARG A 45 9.95 16.19 6.15
N THR A 46 9.89 14.91 6.49
CA THR A 46 11.00 14.22 7.16
C THR A 46 12.09 13.79 6.18
N ASP A 47 11.80 13.74 4.88
CA ASP A 47 12.79 13.64 3.80
C ASP A 47 12.21 14.16 2.46
N ASP A 48 13.07 14.25 1.43
CA ASP A 48 12.67 14.60 0.05
C ASP A 48 12.33 13.33 -0.79
N ARG A 49 11.90 12.24 -0.13
CA ARG A 49 11.59 10.99 -0.82
C ARG A 49 10.17 10.99 -1.36
N PHE A 50 10.03 10.39 -2.54
CA PHE A 50 8.72 10.06 -3.09
C PHE A 50 8.33 8.66 -2.63
N THR A 51 7.42 8.55 -1.66
CA THR A 51 7.02 7.26 -1.09
C THR A 51 5.72 6.75 -1.71
N LEU A 52 5.80 5.65 -2.45
CA LEU A 52 4.69 4.80 -2.84
C LEU A 52 4.25 3.97 -1.64
N ILE A 53 2.98 4.06 -1.23
CA ILE A 53 2.46 3.35 -0.06
C ILE A 53 1.43 2.31 -0.51
N TYR A 54 1.59 1.07 -0.06
CA TYR A 54 0.61 0.00 -0.19
C TYR A 54 0.13 -0.45 1.19
N PRO A 55 -1.05 -0.02 1.67
CA PRO A 55 -1.66 -0.58 2.85
C PRO A 55 -2.63 -1.71 2.49
N GLY A 56 -2.41 -2.92 3.00
CA GLY A 56 -3.38 -4.00 2.85
C GLY A 56 -2.82 -5.41 2.95
N THR A 57 -3.64 -6.37 2.52
CA THR A 57 -3.27 -7.79 2.47
C THR A 57 -2.14 -8.00 1.47
N ILE A 58 -1.06 -8.65 1.89
CA ILE A 58 0.06 -9.01 1.03
C ILE A 58 -0.27 -10.35 0.35
N ALA A 59 -0.59 -10.33 -0.94
CA ALA A 59 -0.93 -11.53 -1.73
C ALA A 59 -0.67 -11.31 -3.23
N HIS A 60 -0.35 -12.39 -3.96
CA HIS A 60 -0.03 -12.36 -5.40
C HIS A 60 -1.04 -11.60 -6.25
N ARG A 61 -2.34 -11.75 -5.96
CA ARG A 61 -3.42 -11.10 -6.72
C ARG A 61 -3.37 -9.56 -6.71
N TYR A 62 -2.62 -8.95 -5.80
CA TYR A 62 -2.48 -7.50 -5.69
C TYR A 62 -1.26 -6.94 -6.42
N GLY A 63 -0.44 -7.78 -7.06
CA GLY A 63 0.59 -7.33 -8.00
C GLY A 63 1.74 -6.54 -7.37
N LEU A 64 2.11 -6.83 -6.12
CA LEU A 64 3.24 -6.18 -5.45
C LEU A 64 4.56 -6.44 -6.16
N ASP A 65 4.70 -7.60 -6.78
CA ASP A 65 5.84 -7.95 -7.63
C ASP A 65 5.95 -7.02 -8.85
N VAL A 66 4.82 -6.59 -9.43
CA VAL A 66 4.81 -5.64 -10.56
C VAL A 66 5.37 -4.29 -10.11
N ALA A 67 4.99 -3.82 -8.92
CA ALA A 67 5.54 -2.59 -8.36
C ALA A 67 7.06 -2.69 -8.16
N ILE A 68 7.56 -3.81 -7.63
CA ILE A 68 9.00 -4.05 -7.45
C ILE A 68 9.73 -4.12 -8.80
N ARG A 69 9.16 -4.81 -9.80
CA ARG A 69 9.72 -4.90 -11.16
C ARG A 69 9.82 -3.54 -11.87
N ALA A 70 9.01 -2.56 -11.49
CA ALA A 70 9.08 -1.21 -12.04
C ALA A 70 10.18 -0.35 -11.42
N LEU A 71 10.65 -0.66 -10.20
CA LEU A 71 11.64 0.16 -9.48
C LEU A 71 12.95 0.40 -10.25
N PRO A 72 13.55 -0.57 -10.97
CA PRO A 72 14.77 -0.31 -11.75
C PRO A 72 14.62 0.80 -12.80
N LEU A 73 13.41 1.02 -13.32
CA LEU A 73 13.11 2.12 -14.26
C LEU A 73 12.88 3.43 -13.51
N LEU A 74 12.15 3.37 -12.40
CA LEU A 74 11.74 4.55 -11.63
C LEU A 74 12.93 5.19 -10.91
N VAL A 75 13.82 4.40 -10.32
CA VAL A 75 15.01 4.89 -9.59
C VAL A 75 15.92 5.74 -10.49
N LYS A 76 15.98 5.44 -11.80
CA LYS A 76 16.76 6.25 -12.76
C LYS A 76 16.23 7.66 -12.94
N GLN A 77 14.92 7.86 -12.77
CA GLN A 77 14.24 9.15 -12.94
C GLN A 77 13.98 9.84 -11.60
N MET A 78 13.83 9.04 -10.53
CA MET A 78 13.47 9.46 -9.19
C MET A 78 14.37 8.72 -8.18
N PRO A 79 15.62 9.17 -7.97
CA PRO A 79 16.59 8.46 -7.13
C PRO A 79 16.17 8.32 -5.66
N HIS A 80 15.24 9.17 -5.21
CA HIS A 80 14.69 9.16 -3.86
C HIS A 80 13.32 8.47 -3.77
N ILE A 81 12.93 7.67 -4.77
CA ILE A 81 11.69 6.89 -4.70
C ILE A 81 11.79 5.80 -3.63
N ARG A 82 10.68 5.48 -2.98
CA ARG A 82 10.56 4.34 -2.06
C ARG A 82 9.22 3.66 -2.26
N LEU A 83 9.18 2.34 -2.16
CA LEU A 83 7.97 1.55 -1.99
C LEU A 83 7.85 1.10 -0.52
N LEU A 84 6.76 1.44 0.14
CA LEU A 84 6.43 1.02 1.50
C LEU A 84 5.18 0.14 1.50
N ILE A 85 5.38 -1.15 1.79
CA ILE A 85 4.33 -2.16 1.90
C ILE A 85 3.93 -2.29 3.37
N ILE A 86 2.67 -2.07 3.69
CA ILE A 86 2.12 -2.07 5.04
C ILE A 86 1.08 -3.19 5.13
N GLY A 87 1.36 -4.21 5.93
CA GLY A 87 0.48 -5.37 6.07
C GLY A 87 1.06 -6.47 6.94
N THR A 88 0.25 -7.51 7.18
CA THR A 88 0.72 -8.70 7.91
C THR A 88 1.77 -9.43 7.10
N ARG A 89 2.91 -9.75 7.74
CA ARG A 89 3.97 -10.54 7.11
C ARG A 89 3.47 -11.96 6.84
N VAL A 90 3.63 -12.42 5.60
CA VAL A 90 3.27 -13.76 5.11
C VAL A 90 4.42 -14.29 4.28
N ALA A 91 4.41 -15.58 3.92
CA ALA A 91 5.47 -16.20 3.11
C ALA A 91 5.77 -15.42 1.81
N TYR A 92 4.74 -14.84 1.18
CA TYR A 92 4.92 -14.03 -0.04
C TYR A 92 5.81 -12.79 0.17
N VAL A 93 5.99 -12.29 1.40
CA VAL A 93 6.94 -11.20 1.69
C VAL A 93 8.38 -11.63 1.40
N ASP A 94 8.74 -12.87 1.71
CA ASP A 94 10.09 -13.38 1.47
C ASP A 94 10.35 -13.53 -0.04
N GLU A 95 9.34 -13.91 -0.82
CA GLU A 95 9.41 -13.93 -2.29
C GLU A 95 9.59 -12.51 -2.87
N LEU A 96 8.86 -11.53 -2.35
CA LEU A 96 9.00 -10.12 -2.76
C LEU A 96 10.39 -9.55 -2.41
N ALA A 97 10.92 -9.92 -1.24
CA ALA A 97 12.27 -9.54 -0.84
C ALA A 97 13.33 -10.15 -1.76
N ALA A 98 13.24 -11.45 -2.05
CA ALA A 98 14.14 -12.12 -2.99
C ALA A 98 14.07 -11.51 -4.41
N LEU A 99 12.87 -11.13 -4.87
CA LEU A 99 12.71 -10.42 -6.13
C LEU A 99 13.40 -9.05 -6.12
N ALA A 100 13.26 -8.29 -5.04
CA ALA A 100 13.89 -6.97 -4.91
C ALA A 100 15.42 -7.08 -4.88
N GLU A 101 15.97 -8.09 -4.20
CA GLU A 101 17.39 -8.44 -4.21
C GLU A 101 17.88 -8.77 -5.62
N GLN A 102 17.19 -9.68 -6.32
CA GLN A 102 17.54 -10.09 -7.68
C GLN A 102 17.57 -8.92 -8.66
N LEU A 103 16.72 -7.90 -8.44
CA LEU A 103 16.63 -6.71 -9.26
C LEU A 103 17.55 -5.57 -8.79
N GLY A 104 18.29 -5.75 -7.68
CA GLY A 104 19.17 -4.73 -7.11
C GLY A 104 18.42 -3.50 -6.57
N VAL A 105 17.17 -3.67 -6.14
CA VAL A 105 16.30 -2.57 -5.67
C VAL A 105 15.80 -2.75 -4.24
N ALA A 106 16.36 -3.69 -3.49
CA ALA A 106 15.97 -3.96 -2.11
C ALA A 106 16.02 -2.72 -1.20
N ALA A 107 17.02 -1.84 -1.40
CA ALA A 107 17.15 -0.58 -0.66
C ALA A 107 15.96 0.39 -0.86
N TYR A 108 15.17 0.20 -1.91
CA TYR A 108 14.00 1.04 -2.22
C TYR A 108 12.69 0.43 -1.73
N VAL A 109 12.70 -0.77 -1.14
CA VAL A 109 11.51 -1.49 -0.68
C VAL A 109 11.53 -1.63 0.85
N GLY A 110 10.49 -1.15 1.51
CA GLY A 110 10.26 -1.35 2.93
C GLY A 110 8.98 -2.13 3.19
N VAL A 111 8.99 -2.98 4.23
CA VAL A 111 7.80 -3.68 4.70
C VAL A 111 7.58 -3.32 6.16
N SER A 112 6.37 -2.92 6.53
CA SER A 112 5.97 -2.57 7.89
C SER A 112 4.74 -3.38 8.30
N PRO A 113 4.59 -3.76 9.58
CA PRO A 113 3.33 -4.29 10.07
C PRO A 113 2.19 -3.28 9.84
N GLY A 114 1.00 -3.81 9.58
CA GLY A 114 -0.23 -3.02 9.55
C GLY A 114 -0.58 -2.52 10.94
N ASP A 115 -0.91 -1.24 11.05
CA ASP A 115 -1.18 -0.60 12.33
C ASP A 115 -2.48 -1.14 12.95
N SER A 116 -2.36 -1.89 14.04
CA SER A 116 -3.51 -2.40 14.82
C SER A 116 -4.00 -1.33 15.78
N GLY A 117 -4.45 -0.18 15.27
CA GLY A 117 -5.27 0.79 16.01
C GLY A 117 -4.72 1.40 17.31
N ALA A 118 -3.41 1.37 17.58
CA ALA A 118 -2.84 1.99 18.78
C ALA A 118 -2.06 3.25 18.42
N ARG A 119 -2.64 4.42 18.71
CA ARG A 119 -1.92 5.70 18.71
C ARG A 119 -0.71 5.58 19.65
N SER A 120 0.51 5.68 19.13
CA SER A 120 1.65 6.14 19.93
C SER A 120 1.89 7.62 19.63
N SER A 121 1.46 8.44 20.59
CA SER A 121 1.93 9.80 20.75
C SER A 121 3.38 9.79 21.22
N GLY A 122 4.26 10.44 20.47
CA GLY A 122 5.50 11.02 20.99
C GLY A 122 6.77 10.19 20.84
N ALA A 123 7.75 10.87 20.24
CA ALA A 123 9.20 10.71 20.40
C ALA A 123 9.89 9.49 19.76
N ASP A 124 10.73 9.86 18.79
CA ASP A 124 12.11 9.44 18.63
C ASP A 124 12.43 8.02 18.15
N GLY A 125 13.21 8.01 17.06
CA GLY A 125 14.43 7.21 16.97
C GLY A 125 14.26 5.69 16.88
N ALA A 126 14.51 5.16 15.68
CA ALA A 126 14.99 3.80 15.48
C ALA A 126 14.10 2.66 16.05
N GLY A 127 13.16 2.17 15.23
CA GLY A 127 12.43 0.95 15.59
C GLY A 127 11.67 0.23 14.49
N GLY A 128 11.75 0.66 13.23
CA GLY A 128 11.23 -0.12 12.12
C GLY A 128 12.13 -1.34 11.90
N HIS A 129 11.58 -2.55 11.85
CA HIS A 129 12.33 -3.73 11.41
C HIS A 129 12.64 -3.57 9.91
N TRP A 130 13.78 -2.94 9.62
CA TRP A 130 14.28 -2.72 8.27
C TRP A 130 14.75 -4.04 7.69
N ILE A 131 14.31 -4.36 6.48
CA ILE A 131 14.93 -5.46 5.73
C ILE A 131 16.38 -5.05 5.34
N TYR A 132 16.65 -3.74 5.16
CA TYR A 132 18.00 -3.19 5.04
C TYR A 132 18.09 -1.77 5.62
N PRO A 133 19.11 -1.45 6.45
CA PRO A 133 19.35 -0.08 6.89
C PRO A 133 19.83 0.80 5.72
N PRO A 134 19.53 2.11 5.73
CA PRO A 134 20.12 3.04 4.76
C PRO A 134 21.65 3.15 4.97
N MET A 135 22.41 3.27 3.88
CA MET A 135 23.81 3.73 3.90
C MET A 135 23.90 5.21 4.27
#